data_AF-A0A941DGB2-F1
#
_entry.id   AF-A0A941DGB2-F1
#
_cell.length_a   1.000
_cell.length_b   1.000
_cell.length_c   1.000
_cell.angle_alpha   90.00
_cell.angle_beta   90.00
_cell.angle_gamma   90.00
#
_symmetry.space_group_name_H-M   'P 1'
#
loop_
_entity.id
_entity.type
_entity.pdbx_description
1 polymer ?
#
loop_
_entity_poly.entity_id
_entity_poly.type
_entity_poly.pdbx_seq_one_letter_code
_entity_poly.pdbx_strand_id
1 'polypeptide(L)' 'MANKTLGTRQKLVFRLDPAQSKPRNPVAALAKRGGAGSHQKNAAALRQAQKQALKKLPIDTEQD' A
#
# COMPACT_ATOMS: atom_id res chain seq x y z
N MET A 1 -56.94 8.14 -7.52
CA MET A 1 -56.24 8.95 -6.50
C MET A 1 -54.98 9.55 -7.11
N ALA A 2 -55.08 10.82 -7.50
CA ALA A 2 -53.98 11.62 -8.02
C ALA A 2 -53.08 12.04 -6.86
N ASN A 3 -51.76 12.06 -7.08
CA ASN A 3 -50.67 12.36 -6.13
C ASN A 3 -49.88 11.15 -5.58
N LYS A 4 -49.53 10.19 -6.44
CA LYS A 4 -48.25 9.46 -6.31
C LYS A 4 -47.14 10.27 -6.99
N THR A 5 -46.87 11.49 -6.53
CA THR A 5 -45.76 12.31 -7.05
C THR A 5 -44.42 11.76 -6.54
N LEU A 6 -43.35 11.95 -7.33
CA LEU A 6 -42.00 11.43 -7.03
C LEU A 6 -41.44 11.89 -5.67
N GLY A 7 -41.99 12.95 -5.07
CA GLY A 7 -41.54 13.52 -3.79
C GLY A 7 -41.88 12.70 -2.56
N THR A 8 -42.92 11.86 -2.59
CA THR A 8 -43.30 10.99 -1.46
C THR A 8 -42.75 9.58 -1.58
N ARG A 9 -41.98 9.27 -2.63
CA ARG A 9 -41.30 7.97 -2.76
C ARG A 9 -40.14 7.92 -1.78
N GLN A 10 -40.24 7.04 -0.79
CA GLN A 10 -39.11 6.66 0.05
C GLN A 10 -37.97 6.18 -0.86
N LYS A 11 -36.86 6.92 -0.88
CA LYS A 11 -35.68 6.48 -1.63
C LYS A 11 -35.16 5.20 -0.99
N LEU A 12 -35.04 4.15 -1.78
CA LEU A 12 -34.38 2.91 -1.36
C LEU A 12 -32.89 3.24 -1.18
N VAL A 13 -32.46 3.44 0.06
CA VAL A 13 -31.05 3.64 0.42
C VAL A 13 -30.49 2.28 0.81
N PHE A 14 -29.73 1.66 -0.09
CA PHE A 14 -29.00 0.45 0.20
C PHE A 14 -27.70 0.82 0.91
N ARG A 15 -27.48 0.27 2.11
CA ARG A 15 -26.18 0.35 2.77
C ARG A 15 -25.28 -0.69 2.11
N LEU A 16 -24.26 -0.22 1.38
CA LEU A 16 -23.19 -1.09 0.93
C LEU A 16 -22.35 -1.47 2.14
N ASP A 17 -22.22 -2.78 2.40
CA ASP A 17 -21.28 -3.25 3.39
C ASP A 17 -19.87 -2.77 3.04
N PRO A 18 -19.06 -2.32 4.01
CA PRO A 18 -17.75 -1.73 3.77
C PRO A 18 -16.79 -2.68 3.04
N ALA A 19 -17.02 -4.01 3.15
CA ALA A 19 -16.29 -5.04 2.43
C ALA A 19 -16.54 -5.04 0.91
N GLN A 20 -17.68 -4.51 0.44
CA GLN A 20 -18.01 -4.40 -0.98
C GLN A 20 -17.68 -3.03 -1.60
N SER A 21 -17.32 -2.04 -0.78
CA SER A 21 -16.92 -0.73 -1.30
C SER A 21 -15.44 -0.73 -1.71
N LYS A 22 -15.15 -0.34 -2.95
CA LYS A 22 -13.77 -0.01 -3.36
C LYS A 22 -13.22 1.03 -2.39
N PRO A 23 -11.92 0.96 -2.01
CA PRO A 23 -11.35 1.93 -1.10
C PRO A 23 -11.54 3.33 -1.68
N ARG A 24 -12.05 4.25 -0.85
CA ARG A 24 -12.32 5.64 -1.23
C ARG A 24 -11.07 6.35 -1.78
N ASN A 25 -9.89 5.88 -1.39
CA ASN A 25 -8.59 6.32 -1.88
C ASN A 25 -7.79 5.10 -2.40
N PRO A 26 -7.47 5.03 -3.71
CA PRO A 26 -6.74 3.90 -4.28
C PRO A 26 -5.30 3.79 -3.77
N VAL A 27 -4.71 4.89 -3.30
CA VAL A 27 -3.33 4.94 -2.78
C VAL A 27 -3.26 4.55 -1.30
N ALA A 28 -4.36 4.66 -0.56
CA ALA A 28 -4.38 4.37 0.88
C ALA A 28 -4.02 2.90 1.19
N ALA A 29 -4.37 1.96 0.31
CA ALA A 29 -3.99 0.56 0.47
C ALA A 29 -2.47 0.34 0.36
N LEU A 30 -1.81 1.05 -0.55
CA LEU A 30 -0.36 1.01 -0.73
C LEU A 30 0.36 1.73 0.42
N ALA A 31 -0.14 2.90 0.82
CA ALA A 31 0.40 3.65 1.95
C ALA A 31 0.28 2.89 3.28
N LYS A 32 -0.84 2.18 3.51
CA LYS A 32 -1.02 1.34 4.72
C LYS A 32 -0.03 0.17 4.78
N ARG A 33 0.39 -0.38 3.63
CA ARG A 33 1.46 -1.38 3.57
C ARG A 33 2.83 -0.80 3.95
N GLY A 34 3.07 0.48 3.63
CA GLY A 34 4.32 1.17 3.97
C GLY A 34 4.35 1.80 5.38
N GLY A 35 3.19 2.18 5.92
CA GLY A 35 3.09 2.95 7.16
C GLY A 35 3.04 2.14 8.46
N ALA A 36 2.78 0.83 8.39
CA ALA A 36 2.67 -0.04 9.57
C ALA A 36 3.38 -1.40 9.43
N GLY A 37 4.12 -1.62 8.35
CA GLY A 37 4.96 -2.82 8.17
C GLY A 37 6.33 -2.67 8.84
N SER A 38 7.00 -3.77 9.16
CA SER A 38 8.39 -3.73 9.65
C SER A 38 9.23 -2.88 8.69
N HIS A 39 10.16 -2.07 9.20
CA HIS A 39 11.01 -1.16 8.40
C HIS A 39 11.93 -1.93 7.45
N GLN A 40 11.35 -2.56 6.43
CA GLN A 40 12.07 -3.29 5.41
C GLN A 40 12.88 -2.29 4.62
N LYS A 41 14.18 -2.57 4.50
CA LYS A 41 15.06 -1.75 3.67
C LYS A 41 14.62 -1.88 2.23
N ASN A 42 14.54 -0.75 1.53
CA ASN A 42 14.25 -0.78 0.10
C ASN A 42 15.40 -1.48 -0.67
N ALA A 43 15.12 -1.92 -1.90
CA ALA A 43 16.10 -2.65 -2.70
C ALA A 43 17.40 -1.86 -2.93
N ALA A 44 17.34 -0.52 -2.97
CA ALA A 44 18.52 0.32 -3.07
C ALA A 44 19.40 0.28 -1.81
N ALA A 45 18.80 0.34 -0.62
CA ALA A 45 19.50 0.27 0.65
C ALA A 45 20.14 -1.12 0.86
N LEU A 46 19.46 -2.20 0.44
CA LEU A 46 20.04 -3.54 0.46
C LEU A 46 21.27 -3.64 -0.45
N ARG A 47 21.19 -3.10 -1.68
CA ARG A 47 22.35 -3.04 -2.60
C ARG A 47 23.51 -2.23 -2.03
N GLN A 48 23.22 -1.09 -1.39
CA GLN A 48 24.27 -0.29 -0.74
C GLN A 48 24.92 -1.03 0.42
N ALA A 49 24.13 -1.70 1.27
CA ALA A 49 24.67 -2.51 2.36
C ALA A 49 25.57 -3.64 1.85
N GLN A 50 25.15 -4.34 0.78
CA GLN A 50 25.96 -5.38 0.14
C GLN A 50 27.27 -4.82 -0.44
N LYS A 51 27.23 -3.66 -1.12
CA LYS A 51 28.45 -3.01 -1.62
C LYS A 51 29.41 -2.65 -0.49
N GLN A 52 28.89 -2.15 0.63
CA GLN A 52 29.72 -1.82 1.79
C GLN A 52 30.29 -3.08 2.45
N ALA A 53 29.54 -4.18 2.48
CA ALA A 53 30.04 -5.46 2.98
C ALA A 53 31.19 -5.98 2.11
N LEU A 54 31.06 -5.92 0.78
CA LEU A 54 32.12 -6.32 -0.16
C LEU A 54 33.42 -5.51 0.03
N LYS A 55 33.32 -4.20 0.26
CA LYS A 55 34.48 -3.33 0.51
C LYS A 55 35.24 -3.67 1.80
N LYS A 56 34.56 -4.27 2.78
CA LYS A 56 35.13 -4.60 4.08
C LYS A 56 35.76 -5.98 4.13
N LEU A 57 35.57 -6.79 3.10
CA LEU A 57 36.22 -8.09 3.01
C LEU A 57 37.73 -7.88 2.83
N PRO A 58 38.58 -8.47 3.68
CA PRO A 58 39.99 -8.56 3.38
C PRO A 58 40.13 -9.43 2.13
N ILE A 59 40.64 -8.82 1.06
CA ILE A 59 40.99 -9.55 -0.16
C ILE A 59 42.45 -9.93 0.04
N ASP A 60 42.72 -11.22 0.22
CA ASP A 60 44.08 -11.74 0.12
C ASP A 60 44.48 -11.64 -1.35
N THR A 61 45.12 -10.52 -1.71
CA THR A 61 45.74 -10.37 -3.01
C THR A 61 47.01 -11.23 -2.97
N GLU A 62 46.94 -12.45 -3.51
CA GLU A 62 48.12 -13.21 -3.90
C GLU A 62 48.98 -12.28 -4.78
N GLN A 63 50.17 -11.93 -4.27
CA GLN A 63 51.14 -11.09 -4.97
C GLN A 63 51.72 -11.88 -6.15
N ASP A 64 51.60 -11.33 -7.36
CA ASP A 64 52.44 -11.70 -8.51
C ASP A 64 53.90 -11.26 -8.30
#